data_AF-A0A849HQ35-F1
#
_entry.id   AF-A0A849HQ35-F1
#
_cell.length_a   1.000
_cell.length_b   1.000
_cell.length_c   1.000
_cell.angle_alpha   90.00
_cell.angle_beta   90.00
_cell.angle_gamma   90.00
#
_symmetry.space_group_name_H-M   'P 1'
#
loop_
_entity.id
_entity.type
_entity.pdbx_description
1 polymer ?
#
loop_
_entity_poly.entity_id
_entity_poly.type
_entity_poly.pdbx_seq_one_letter_code
_entity_poly.pdbx_strand_id
1 'polypeptide(L)'
;MRVRQDIIDRLYAGADPFSNFPESLYQVDTQGWNSQHPYLSRAIDVARPEVVVEIGVWKGGSTLFMAEHLRRLELDAVVIAAAYGDGKVEHFNGKCIFRKAPEAVRG
;
A
#
# COMPACT_ATOMS: atom_id res chain seq x y z
N MET A 1 -8.43 -16.78 9.60
CA MET A 1 -7.01 -16.45 9.36
C MET A 1 -6.95 -14.93 9.31
N ARG A 2 -5.98 -14.27 9.97
CA ARG A 2 -5.93 -12.79 9.99
C ARG A 2 -5.12 -12.32 8.79
N VAL A 3 -5.65 -11.40 7.98
CA VAL A 3 -5.01 -10.94 6.73
C VAL A 3 -3.55 -10.50 6.94
N ARG A 4 -3.27 -9.85 8.07
CA ARG A 4 -1.89 -9.48 8.46
C ARG A 4 -0.92 -10.66 8.51
N GLN A 5 -1.32 -11.77 9.12
CA GLN A 5 -0.43 -12.92 9.27
C GLN A 5 -0.10 -13.53 7.91
N ASP A 6 -1.10 -13.65 7.03
CA ASP A 6 -0.93 -14.17 5.68
C ASP A 6 0.07 -13.35 4.87
N ILE A 7 0.03 -12.02 5.02
CA ILE A 7 0.98 -11.13 4.37
C ILE A 7 2.39 -11.26 4.96
N ILE A 8 2.53 -11.36 6.29
CA ILE A 8 3.82 -11.57 6.93
C ILE A 8 4.44 -12.90 6.53
N ASP A 9 3.65 -13.97 6.48
CA ASP A 9 4.10 -15.31 6.09
C ASP A 9 4.58 -15.32 4.63
N ARG A 10 3.86 -14.64 3.72
CA ARG A 10 4.17 -14.62 2.28
C ARG A 10 5.32 -13.67 1.91
N LEU A 11 5.36 -12.47 2.49
CA LEU A 11 6.33 -11.44 2.09
C LEU A 11 7.62 -11.48 2.92
N TYR A 12 7.53 -11.95 4.17
CA TYR A 12 8.63 -11.91 5.12
C TYR A 12 8.93 -13.27 5.75
N ALA A 13 8.46 -14.37 5.15
CA ALA A 13 8.68 -15.74 5.62
C ALA A 13 8.31 -15.95 7.10
N GLY A 14 7.27 -15.25 7.57
CA GLY A 14 6.78 -15.34 8.95
C GLY A 14 7.48 -14.40 9.93
N ALA A 15 8.55 -13.71 9.51
CA ALA A 15 9.24 -12.74 10.35
C ALA A 15 8.55 -11.36 10.28
N ASP A 16 8.12 -10.82 11.41
CA ASP A 16 7.48 -9.50 11.43
C ASP A 16 8.52 -8.40 11.13
N PRO A 17 8.37 -7.66 10.00
CA PRO A 17 9.36 -6.67 9.55
C PRO A 17 9.46 -5.44 10.46
N PHE A 18 8.51 -5.24 11.37
CA PHE A 18 8.53 -4.14 12.34
C PHE A 18 9.12 -4.54 13.69
N SER A 19 9.51 -5.81 13.87
CA SER A 19 10.14 -6.28 15.10
C SER A 19 11.43 -5.50 15.38
N ASN A 20 11.60 -5.03 16.62
CA ASN A 20 12.78 -4.26 17.06
C ASN A 20 13.02 -2.96 16.28
N PHE A 21 11.98 -2.34 15.71
CA PHE A 21 12.11 -1.02 15.10
C PHE A 21 12.62 0.00 16.15
N PRO A 22 13.73 0.72 15.90
CA PRO A 22 14.36 1.56 16.91
C PRO A 22 13.65 2.93 16.98
N GLU A 23 12.46 2.96 17.56
CA GLU A 23 11.57 4.14 17.62
C GLU A 23 12.28 5.40 18.13
N SER A 24 13.19 5.27 19.11
CA SER A 24 13.92 6.40 19.69
C SER A 24 14.90 7.10 18.73
N LEU A 25 15.24 6.47 17.59
CA LEU A 25 16.14 7.03 16.59
C LEU A 25 15.42 7.92 15.57
N TYR A 26 14.09 7.85 15.49
CA TYR A 26 13.31 8.53 14.45
C TYR A 26 12.22 9.41 15.06
N GLN A 27 12.05 10.61 14.50
CA GLN A 27 10.88 11.43 14.80
C GLN A 27 9.71 10.98 13.93
N VAL A 28 8.53 10.89 14.54
CA VAL A 28 7.29 10.61 13.81
C VAL A 28 6.99 11.78 12.88
N ASP A 29 6.89 11.51 11.58
CA ASP A 29 6.54 12.47 10.55
C ASP A 29 5.34 11.95 9.75
N THR A 30 4.16 12.54 9.98
CA THR A 30 2.90 12.14 9.34
C THR A 30 2.55 13.00 8.12
N GLN A 31 3.54 13.67 7.52
CA GLN A 31 3.32 14.51 6.34
C GLN A 31 2.85 13.69 5.14
N GLY A 32 2.16 14.39 4.24
CA GLY A 32 1.72 13.86 2.96
C GLY A 32 1.12 14.94 2.09
N TRP A 33 1.10 14.73 0.78
CA TRP A 33 0.48 15.65 -0.16
C TRP A 33 -0.93 15.15 -0.49
N ASN A 34 -1.93 16.01 -0.27
CA ASN A 34 -3.35 15.72 -0.55
C ASN A 34 -3.85 14.38 0.02
N SER A 35 -3.33 13.99 1.19
CA SER A 35 -3.50 12.64 1.75
C SER A 35 -4.90 12.30 2.26
N GLN A 36 -5.82 13.26 2.25
CA GLN A 36 -7.21 13.10 2.70
C GLN A 36 -8.20 13.21 1.53
N HIS A 37 -7.73 13.00 0.29
CA HIS A 37 -8.60 13.11 -0.87
C HIS A 37 -9.80 12.13 -0.77
N PRO A 38 -11.06 12.58 -0.98
CA PRO A 38 -12.25 11.75 -0.77
C PRO A 38 -12.31 10.44 -1.58
N TYR A 39 -11.58 10.36 -2.69
CA TYR A 39 -11.45 9.12 -3.46
C TYR A 39 -10.85 7.97 -2.64
N LEU A 40 -9.91 8.25 -1.73
CA LEU A 40 -9.24 7.23 -0.93
C LEU A 40 -10.25 6.52 -0.01
N SER A 41 -11.06 7.29 0.71
CA SER A 41 -12.09 6.72 1.58
C SER A 41 -13.22 6.09 0.77
N ARG A 42 -13.70 6.76 -0.28
CA ARG A 42 -14.79 6.25 -1.11
C ARG A 42 -14.45 4.90 -1.77
N ALA A 43 -13.20 4.71 -2.21
CA ALA A 43 -12.76 3.44 -2.76
C ALA A 43 -12.83 2.31 -1.71
N ILE A 44 -12.43 2.60 -0.48
CA ILE A 44 -12.51 1.65 0.66
C ILE A 44 -13.98 1.36 1.02
N ASP A 45 -14.83 2.39 1.09
CA ASP A 45 -16.25 2.23 1.39
C ASP A 45 -16.94 1.28 0.40
N VAL A 46 -16.61 1.42 -0.89
CA VAL A 46 -17.21 0.61 -1.97
C VAL A 46 -16.60 -0.79 -2.03
N ALA A 47 -15.28 -0.90 -2.01
CA ALA A 47 -14.59 -2.16 -2.25
C ALA A 47 -14.47 -3.05 -1.01
N ARG A 48 -14.52 -2.47 0.20
CA ARG A 48 -14.31 -3.14 1.50
C ARG A 48 -13.08 -4.08 1.46
N PRO A 49 -11.89 -3.58 1.09
CA PRO A 49 -10.75 -4.43 0.76
C PRO A 49 -10.13 -5.08 2.00
N GLU A 50 -9.59 -6.28 1.83
CA GLU A 50 -8.69 -6.93 2.80
C GLU A 50 -7.25 -6.40 2.68
N VAL A 51 -6.84 -6.00 1.47
CA VAL A 51 -5.48 -5.50 1.20
C VAL A 51 -5.55 -4.22 0.36
N VAL A 52 -4.91 -3.16 0.84
CA VAL A 52 -4.66 -1.94 0.08
C VAL A 52 -3.16 -1.87 -0.19
N VAL A 53 -2.77 -1.62 -1.44
CA VAL A 53 -1.36 -1.42 -1.81
C VAL A 53 -1.20 -0.01 -2.34
N GLU A 54 -0.38 0.80 -1.69
CA GLU A 54 -0.05 2.15 -2.14
C GLU A 54 1.35 2.16 -2.74
N ILE A 55 1.44 2.54 -4.03
CA ILE A 55 2.69 2.67 -4.76
C ILE A 55 3.05 4.15 -4.84
N GLY A 56 4.21 4.53 -4.30
CA GLY A 56 4.68 5.92 -4.27
C GLY A 56 4.22 6.70 -3.04
N VAL A 57 4.44 6.14 -1.84
CA VAL A 57 3.87 6.66 -0.58
C VAL A 57 4.49 7.96 -0.05
N TRP A 58 5.67 8.36 -0.54
CA TRP A 58 6.47 9.45 0.04
C TRP A 58 6.64 9.27 1.57
N LYS A 59 6.04 10.15 2.39
CA LYS A 59 6.05 10.10 3.86
C LYS A 59 4.85 9.36 4.47
N GLY A 60 3.95 8.84 3.65
CA GLY A 60 2.89 7.92 4.08
C GLY A 60 1.62 8.58 4.62
N GLY A 61 1.41 9.90 4.47
CA GLY A 61 0.19 10.55 4.94
C GLY A 61 -1.10 9.92 4.40
N SER A 62 -1.14 9.51 3.13
CA SER A 62 -2.29 8.83 2.50
C SER A 62 -2.45 7.40 3.00
N THR A 63 -1.33 6.70 3.22
CA THR A 63 -1.28 5.36 3.82
C THR A 63 -1.93 5.38 5.20
N LEU A 64 -1.54 6.34 6.05
CA LEU A 64 -2.10 6.53 7.38
C LEU A 64 -3.59 6.83 7.31
N PHE A 65 -4.00 7.76 6.44
CA PHE A 65 -5.42 8.09 6.26
C PHE A 65 -6.27 6.87 5.88
N MET A 66 -5.79 6.04 4.92
CA MET A 66 -6.48 4.82 4.51
C MET A 66 -6.52 3.78 5.64
N ALA A 67 -5.40 3.57 6.36
CA ALA A 67 -5.32 2.64 7.48
C ALA A 67 -6.28 3.03 8.61
N GLU A 68 -6.34 4.32 8.96
CA GLU A 68 -7.31 4.82 9.94
C GLU A 68 -8.75 4.63 9.50
N HIS A 69 -9.03 4.81 8.21
CA HIS A 69 -10.36 4.62 7.68
C HIS A 69 -10.80 3.15 7.69
N LEU A 70 -9.92 2.23 7.30
CA LEU A 70 -10.15 0.77 7.44
C LEU A 70 -10.41 0.40 8.90
N ARG A 71 -9.62 0.95 9.83
CA ARG A 71 -9.80 0.75 11.28
C ARG A 71 -11.17 1.25 11.77
N ARG A 72 -11.61 2.44 11.33
CA ARG A 72 -12.94 3.00 11.67
C ARG A 72 -14.09 2.13 11.17
N LEU A 73 -13.87 1.39 10.08
CA LEU A 73 -14.85 0.50 9.47
C LEU A 73 -14.78 -0.94 9.99
N GLU A 74 -13.90 -1.19 10.97
CA GLU A 74 -13.66 -2.49 11.61
C GLU A 74 -13.35 -3.61 10.61
N LEU A 75 -12.59 -3.29 9.57
CA LEU A 75 -12.14 -4.25 8.56
C LEU A 75 -10.86 -4.97 9.01
N ASP A 76 -10.81 -6.30 8.88
CA ASP A 76 -9.57 -7.07 8.97
C ASP A 76 -8.77 -6.86 7.69
N ALA A 77 -8.05 -5.74 7.64
CA ALA A 77 -7.36 -5.29 6.45
C ALA A 77 -5.96 -4.76 6.74
N VAL A 78 -5.11 -4.76 5.73
CA VAL A 78 -3.76 -4.20 5.80
C VAL A 78 -3.51 -3.21 4.68
N VAL A 79 -2.68 -2.21 4.97
CA VAL A 79 -2.14 -1.28 3.97
C VAL A 79 -0.66 -1.58 3.78
N ILE A 80 -0.27 -1.89 2.55
CA ILE A 80 1.11 -2.13 2.15
C ILE A 80 1.63 -0.84 1.50
N ALA A 81 2.56 -0.18 2.19
CA ALA A 81 3.23 1.01 1.70
C ALA A 81 4.48 0.63 0.90
N ALA A 82 4.47 0.88 -0.42
CA ALA A 82 5.62 0.63 -1.28
C ALA A 82 6.14 1.94 -1.87
N ALA A 83 7.39 2.27 -1.56
CA ALA A 83 8.13 3.37 -2.17
C ALA A 83 9.39 2.86 -2.85
N TYR A 84 9.76 3.50 -3.96
CA TYR A 84 11.12 3.44 -4.49
C TYR A 84 11.91 4.60 -3.86
N GLY A 85 13.10 4.30 -3.34
CA GLY A 85 13.79 5.05 -2.26
C GLY A 85 14.23 6.50 -2.51
N ASP A 86 13.89 7.09 -3.65
CA ASP A 86 14.40 8.39 -4.10
C ASP A 86 13.39 9.21 -4.94
N GLY A 87 12.14 8.73 -5.10
CA GLY A 87 11.03 9.57 -5.57
C GLY A 87 11.17 10.17 -6.98
N LYS A 88 12.11 9.73 -7.80
CA LYS A 88 12.28 10.19 -9.19
C LYS A 88 11.95 9.07 -10.17
N VAL A 89 10.88 9.24 -10.93
CA VAL A 89 10.73 8.56 -12.24
C VAL A 89 11.29 9.46 -13.33
N GLU A 90 12.51 9.96 -13.14
CA GLU A 90 13.33 10.51 -14.23
C GLU A 90 13.92 9.32 -14.98
N HIS A 91 13.10 8.52 -15.68
CA HIS A 91 13.46 7.53 -16.72
C HIS A 91 12.21 6.78 -17.20
N PHE A 92 11.17 7.49 -17.65
CA PHE A 92 10.17 6.87 -18.53
C PHE A 92 10.77 6.75 -19.94
N ASN A 93 11.64 5.76 -20.17
CA ASN A 93 12.09 5.41 -21.51
C ASN A 93 11.13 4.37 -22.13
N GLY A 94 9.91 4.82 -22.44
CA GLY A 94 9.04 4.31 -23.52
C GLY A 94 8.69 2.82 -23.64
N LYS A 95 9.13 1.89 -22.78
CA LYS A 95 8.79 0.47 -22.90
C LYS A 95 7.74 0.08 -21.88
N CYS A 96 6.49 0.16 -22.31
CA CYS A 96 5.35 -0.43 -21.63
C CYS A 96 5.59 -1.93 -21.40
N ILE A 97 5.68 -2.34 -20.13
CA ILE A 97 5.84 -3.73 -19.67
C ILE A 97 4.52 -4.49 -19.58
N PHE A 98 3.39 -3.85 -19.88
CA PHE A 98 2.12 -4.54 -20.05
C PHE A 98 2.00 -5.04 -21.49
N ARG A 99 2.51 -6.25 -21.74
CA ARG A 99 2.15 -7.00 -22.95
C ARG A 99 0.65 -7.31 -22.86
N LYS A 100 -0.14 -6.77 -23.79
CA LYS A 100 -1.55 -7.14 -23.99
C LYS A 100 -1.62 -8.68 -24.06
N ALA A 101 -2.45 -9.29 -23.23
CA ALA A 101 -2.72 -10.73 -23.32
C ALA A 101 -3.25 -11.04 -24.73
N PRO A 102 -2.76 -12.10 -25.41
CA PRO A 102 -3.25 -12.42 -26.75
C PRO A 102 -4.73 -12.83 -26.70
N GLU A 103 -5.56 -12.13 -27.48
CA GLU A 103 -6.93 -12.52 -27.80
C GLU A 103 -6.89 -13.77 -28.69
N ALA A 104 -6.90 -14.96 -28.10
CA ALA A 104 -7.06 -16.20 -28.86
C ALA A 104 -7.53 -17.37 -27.98
N VAL A 105 -8.80 -17.38 -27.56
CA VAL A 105 -9.65 -18.59 -27.53
C VAL A 105 -11.11 -18.17 -27.74
N ARG A 106 -11.48 -17.93 -29.01
CA ARG A 106 -12.84 -18.16 -29.50
C ARG A 106 -12.68 -18.94 -30.78
N GLY A 107 -13.06 -20.22 -30.72
CA GLY A 107 -12.95 -21.22 -31.76
C GLY A 107 -13.26 -22.56 -31.14
#